data_AF-A0A661J650-F1
#
_entry.id   AF-A0A661J650-F1
#
_cell.length_a   1.000
_cell.length_b   1.000
_cell.length_c   1.000
_cell.angle_alpha   90.00
_cell.angle_beta   90.00
_cell.angle_gamma   90.00
#
_symmetry.space_group_name_H-M   'P 1'
#
loop_
_entity.id
_entity.type
_entity.pdbx_description
1 polymer ?
#
loop_
_entity_poly.entity_id
_entity_poly.type
_entity_poly.pdbx_seq_one_letter_code
_entity_poly.pdbx_strand_id
1 'polypeptide(L)'
;MLPPSAEVEESFSPSVARRCVEKSELADIYEKVVAGDRLSREDGLRLFQSNDLLAIGFLANLVRERFHGEKTYWVYNQHINYS
;
A
#
# COMPACT_ATOMS: atom_id res chain seq x y z
N MET A 1 -3.49 -22.90 -14.05
CA MET A 1 -4.27 -22.06 -14.98
C MET A 1 -4.29 -20.65 -14.39
N LEU A 2 -3.38 -19.77 -14.81
CA LEU A 2 -3.48 -18.34 -14.46
C LEU A 2 -4.62 -17.75 -15.31
N PRO A 3 -5.53 -16.93 -14.75
CA PRO A 3 -6.44 -16.17 -15.59
C PRO A 3 -5.64 -15.29 -16.57
N PRO A 4 -6.13 -15.14 -17.82
CA PRO A 4 -5.52 -14.26 -18.81
C PRO A 4 -5.50 -12.84 -18.25
N SER A 5 -4.45 -12.11 -18.61
CA SER A 5 -4.19 -10.70 -18.32
C SER A 5 -5.45 -9.86 -18.54
N ALA A 6 -6.30 -9.79 -17.53
CA ALA A 6 -7.44 -8.89 -17.52
C ALA A 6 -6.84 -7.49 -17.41
N GLU A 7 -6.91 -6.78 -18.52
CA GLU A 7 -6.75 -5.35 -18.65
C GLU A 7 -7.56 -4.67 -17.53
N VAL A 8 -6.92 -4.37 -16.40
CA VAL A 8 -7.47 -3.39 -15.45
C VAL A 8 -6.97 -2.04 -15.92
N GLU A 9 -7.54 -1.60 -17.04
CA GLU A 9 -7.39 -0.24 -17.54
C GLU A 9 -8.42 0.65 -16.84
N GLU A 10 -8.24 0.84 -15.53
CA GLU A 10 -8.77 1.99 -14.83
C GLU A 10 -7.62 2.62 -14.06
N SER A 11 -7.00 3.57 -14.74
CA SER A 11 -5.95 4.43 -14.23
C SER A 11 -6.41 5.08 -12.92
N PHE A 12 -5.96 4.57 -11.78
CA PHE A 12 -5.93 5.36 -10.56
C PHE A 12 -4.97 6.51 -10.85
N SER A 13 -5.49 7.67 -11.24
CA SER A 13 -4.62 8.80 -11.54
C SER A 13 -3.82 9.09 -10.26
N PRO A 14 -2.47 9.06 -10.30
CA PRO A 14 -1.63 9.31 -9.14
C PRO A 14 -1.99 10.64 -8.44
N SER A 15 -2.60 11.56 -9.20
CA SER A 15 -3.08 12.86 -8.74
C SER A 15 -4.18 12.81 -7.66
N VAL A 16 -5.10 11.84 -7.72
CA VAL A 16 -6.23 11.78 -6.75
C VAL A 16 -5.75 11.21 -5.42
N ALA A 17 -5.01 10.11 -5.47
CA ALA A 17 -4.48 9.46 -4.28
C ALA A 17 -3.49 10.38 -3.52
N ARG A 18 -2.64 11.08 -4.26
CA ARG A 18 -1.75 12.11 -3.69
C ARG A 18 -2.53 13.22 -3.00
N ARG A 19 -3.61 13.70 -3.62
CA ARG A 19 -4.47 14.75 -3.04
C ARG A 19 -5.21 14.30 -1.78
N CYS A 20 -5.54 13.00 -1.65
CA CYS A 20 -6.09 12.45 -0.42
C CYS A 20 -5.09 12.58 0.74
N VAL A 21 -3.81 12.23 0.49
CA VAL A 21 -2.76 12.35 1.50
C VAL A 21 -2.44 13.81 1.86
N GLU A 22 -2.35 14.71 0.88
CA GLU A 22 -2.09 16.13 1.13
C GLU A 22 -3.16 16.81 2.00
N LYS A 23 -4.39 16.29 2.00
CA LYS A 23 -5.50 16.77 2.83
C LYS A 23 -5.68 15.97 4.12
N SER A 24 -4.89 14.93 4.31
CA SER A 24 -4.97 14.03 5.45
C SER A 24 -4.18 14.57 6.63
N GLU A 25 -4.55 14.14 7.82
CA GLU A 25 -3.74 14.30 9.04
C GLU A 25 -2.41 13.52 8.98
N LEU A 26 -2.19 12.73 7.92
CA LEU A 26 -1.01 11.90 7.69
C LEU A 26 0.00 12.52 6.70
N ALA A 27 -0.20 13.78 6.29
CA ALA A 27 0.66 14.45 5.32
C ALA A 27 2.14 14.54 5.76
N ASP A 28 2.42 14.61 7.06
CA ASP A 28 3.79 14.60 7.58
C ASP A 28 4.44 13.20 7.52
N ILE A 29 3.64 12.14 7.64
CA ILE A 29 4.10 10.75 7.46
C ILE A 29 4.44 10.47 5.99
N TYR A 30 3.70 11.09 5.05
CA TYR A 30 4.02 11.01 3.63
C TYR A 30 5.44 11.47 3.31
N GLU A 31 5.88 12.60 3.85
CA GLU A 31 7.23 13.12 3.62
C GLU A 31 8.31 12.11 4.07
N LYS A 32 8.11 11.48 5.24
CA LYS A 32 9.00 10.42 5.73
C LYS A 32 9.02 9.21 4.79
N VAL A 33 7.85 8.77 4.31
CA VAL A 33 7.73 7.64 3.38
C VAL A 33 8.42 7.94 2.04
N VAL A 34 8.23 9.14 1.49
CA VAL A 34 8.89 9.58 0.26
C VAL A 34 10.40 9.63 0.45
N ALA A 35 10.89 10.19 1.56
CA ALA A 35 12.30 10.22 1.92
C ALA A 35 12.90 8.80 2.13
N GLY A 36 12.05 7.80 2.42
CA GLY A 36 12.49 6.45 2.74
C GLY A 36 12.96 6.28 4.19
N ASP A 37 12.55 7.20 5.06
CA ASP A 37 12.88 7.19 6.47
C ASP A 37 12.07 6.13 7.22
N ARG A 38 12.67 5.58 8.27
CA ARG A 38 11.98 4.66 9.17
C ARG A 38 10.95 5.41 10.02
N LEU A 39 9.70 4.96 9.99
CA LEU A 39 8.63 5.51 10.84
C LEU A 39 8.87 5.19 12.33
N SER A 40 8.50 6.14 13.19
CA SER A 40 8.56 5.95 14.64
C SER A 40 7.39 5.10 15.15
N ARG A 41 7.43 4.74 16.44
CA ARG A 41 6.31 4.05 17.09
C ARG A 41 5.07 4.93 17.12
N GLU A 42 5.24 6.22 17.36
CA GLU A 42 4.19 7.23 17.43
C GLU A 42 3.52 7.43 16.06
N ASP A 43 4.31 7.42 14.97
CA ASP A 43 3.78 7.43 13.60
C ASP A 43 2.92 6.17 13.35
N GLY A 44 3.39 5.00 13.79
CA GLY A 44 2.65 3.74 13.69
C GLY A 44 1.32 3.76 14.44
N LEU A 45 1.28 4.34 15.65
CA LEU A 45 0.04 4.51 16.41
C LEU A 45 -0.94 5.45 15.70
N ARG A 46 -0.45 6.55 15.12
CA ARG A 46 -1.29 7.48 14.33
C ARG A 46 -1.90 6.80 13.11
N LEU A 47 -1.10 6.03 12.36
CA LEU A 47 -1.58 5.25 11.22
C LEU A 47 -2.66 4.24 11.64
N PHE A 48 -2.49 3.58 12.79
CA PHE A 48 -3.45 2.62 13.30
C PHE A 48 -4.77 3.25 13.74
N GLN A 49 -4.73 4.48 14.25
CA GLN A 49 -5.91 5.20 14.75
C GLN A 49 -6.65 6.00 13.68
N SER A 50 -5.97 6.34 12.57
CA SER A 50 -6.58 7.13 11.50
C SER A 50 -7.61 6.33 10.71
N ASN A 51 -8.71 6.98 10.35
CA ASN A 51 -9.77 6.40 9.52
C ASN A 51 -9.63 6.77 8.04
N ASP A 52 -8.56 7.48 7.66
CA ASP A 52 -8.28 7.85 6.27
C ASP A 52 -7.64 6.69 5.50
N LEU A 53 -8.47 5.68 5.20
CA LEU A 53 -8.04 4.45 4.52
C LEU A 53 -7.42 4.73 3.15
N LEU A 54 -7.85 5.78 2.45
CA LEU A 54 -7.31 6.13 1.14
C LEU A 54 -5.90 6.69 1.27
N ALA A 55 -5.66 7.57 2.25
CA ALA A 55 -4.31 8.05 2.54
C ALA A 55 -3.38 6.91 2.97
N ILE A 56 -3.82 6.06 3.89
CA ILE A 56 -3.04 4.91 4.38
C ILE A 56 -2.73 3.94 3.22
N GLY A 57 -3.73 3.61 2.40
CA GLY A 57 -3.58 2.71 1.25
C GLY A 57 -2.59 3.26 0.22
N PHE A 58 -2.64 4.56 -0.06
CA PHE A 58 -1.67 5.20 -0.96
C PHE A 58 -0.24 5.16 -0.38
N LEU A 59 -0.05 5.49 0.90
CA LEU A 59 1.26 5.41 1.56
C LEU A 59 1.83 3.98 1.50
N ALA A 60 1.00 2.97 1.78
CA ALA A 60 1.40 1.58 1.69
C ALA A 60 1.74 1.16 0.26
N ASN A 61 0.95 1.60 -0.74
CA ASN A 61 1.20 1.29 -2.13
C ASN A 61 2.52 1.89 -2.64
N LEU A 62 2.84 3.13 -2.27
CA LEU A 62 4.12 3.77 -2.62
C LEU A 62 5.32 2.94 -2.17
N VAL A 63 5.28 2.42 -0.95
CA VAL A 63 6.35 1.56 -0.42
C VAL A 63 6.36 0.21 -1.14
N ARG A 64 5.19 -0.40 -1.36
CA ARG A 64 5.05 -1.69 -2.05
C ARG A 64 5.59 -1.65 -3.49
N GLU A 65 5.25 -0.61 -4.26
CA GLU A 65 5.74 -0.41 -5.62
C GLU A 65 7.25 -0.14 -5.66
N ARG A 66 7.80 0.59 -4.68
CA ARG A 66 9.25 0.79 -4.58
C ARG A 66 10.02 -0.52 -4.45
N PHE A 67 9.50 -1.48 -3.69
CA PHE A 67 10.16 -2.78 -3.48
C PHE A 67 9.81 -3.84 -4.53
N HIS A 68 8.59 -3.81 -5.07
CA HIS A 68 8.05 -4.93 -5.85
C HIS A 68 7.58 -4.55 -7.25
N GLY A 69 7.51 -3.26 -7.58
CA GLY A 69 6.88 -2.76 -8.80
C GLY A 69 5.47 -3.31 -8.95
N GLU A 70 5.10 -3.72 -10.15
CA GLU A 70 3.79 -4.32 -10.44
C GLU A 70 3.71 -5.82 -10.12
N LYS A 71 4.79 -6.44 -9.62
CA LYS A 71 4.82 -7.89 -9.41
C LYS A 71 3.97 -8.31 -8.21
N THR A 72 3.18 -9.35 -8.38
CA THR A 72 2.42 -10.00 -7.31
C THR A 72 2.81 -11.46 -7.24
N TYR A 73 3.22 -11.89 -6.05
CA TYR A 73 3.63 -13.28 -5.78
C TYR A 73 2.44 -14.05 -5.18
N TRP A 74 2.37 -15.35 -5.46
CA TRP A 74 1.37 -16.25 -4.90
C TRP A 74 2.04 -17.52 -4.42
N VAL A 75 1.43 -18.19 -3.44
CA VAL A 75 1.97 -19.42 -2.83
C VAL A 75 0.93 -20.53 -2.96
N TYR A 76 1.37 -21.69 -3.42
CA TYR A 76 0.59 -22.93 -3.36
C TYR A 76 0.93 -23.67 -2.06
N ASN A 77 -0.01 -23.67 -1.11
CA ASN A 77 0.14 -24.42 0.14
C ASN A 77 -0.71 -25.68 0.09
N GLN A 78 -0.08 -26.85 0.28
CA GLN A 78 -0.76 -28.14 0.36
C GLN A 78 -0.58 -28.72 1.77
N HIS A 79 -1.68 -28.82 2.52
CA HIS A 79 -1.70 -29.49 3.81
C HIS A 79 -2.22 -30.92 3.63
N ILE A 80 -1.38 -31.92 3.88
CA ILE A 80 -1.78 -33.33 3.88
C ILE A 80 -2.01 -33.74 5.34
N ASN A 81 -3.26 -34.04 5.67
CA ASN A 81 -3.61 -34.65 6.95
C ASN A 81 -3.92 -36.13 6.70
N TYR A 82 -3.16 -37.03 7.30
CA TYR A 82 -3.45 -38.47 7.32
C TYR A 82 -3.90 -38.88 8.72
N SER A 83 -4.84 -39.81 8.79
CA SER A 83 -5.28 -40.50 10.01
C SER A 83 -4.76 -41.94 10.00
#